data_AF-A0A268R3S5-F1
#
_entry.id   AF-A0A268R3S5-F1
#
_cell.length_a   1.000
_cell.length_b   1.000
_cell.length_c   1.000
_cell.angle_alpha   90.00
_cell.angle_beta   90.00
_cell.angle_gamma   90.00
#
_symmetry.space_group_name_H-M   'P 1'
#
loop_
_entity.id
_entity.type
_entity.pdbx_description
1 polymer ?
#
loop_
_entity_poly.entity_id
_entity_poly.type
_entity_poly.pdbx_seq_one_letter_code
_entity_poly.pdbx_strand_id
1 'polypeptide(L)'
;DMGYGSFPVAGLPWFGVPFGRDSLIAALQMIAFQPEVAKGTLFTMASQQGTKVDPWRDEQPGKIMHEIRYGELANTNQIPFTPY
;
A
#
# COMPACT_ATOMS: atom_id res chain seq x y z
N ASP A 1 -9.28 0.82 6.31
CA ASP A 1 -9.89 0.72 4.98
C ASP A 1 -9.52 1.98 4.20
N MET A 2 -9.04 1.82 2.97
CA MET A 2 -8.66 2.91 2.05
C MET A 2 -9.84 3.34 1.14
N GLY A 3 -11.04 2.87 1.42
CA GLY A 3 -12.25 3.07 0.60
C GLY A 3 -12.55 1.94 -0.38
N TYR A 4 -11.76 0.86 -0.35
CA TYR A 4 -11.87 -0.28 -1.27
C TYR A 4 -12.10 -1.61 -0.57
N GLY A 5 -12.25 -1.61 0.76
CA GLY A 5 -12.50 -2.79 1.58
C GLY A 5 -11.32 -3.17 2.48
N SER A 6 -11.42 -4.36 3.08
CA SER A 6 -10.39 -4.88 3.98
C SER A 6 -9.06 -5.07 3.27
N PHE A 7 -7.99 -4.67 3.93
CA PHE A 7 -6.64 -4.62 3.40
C PHE A 7 -5.66 -5.04 4.51
N PRO A 8 -4.73 -5.98 4.27
CA PRO A 8 -3.78 -6.42 5.29
C PRO A 8 -2.74 -5.33 5.57
N VAL A 9 -2.36 -5.15 6.84
CA VAL A 9 -1.20 -4.32 7.21
C VAL A 9 -0.07 -5.22 7.68
N ALA A 10 1.17 -4.73 7.62
CA ALA A 10 2.29 -5.47 8.16
C ALA A 10 2.33 -5.42 9.71
N GLY A 11 3.39 -5.96 10.30
CA GLY A 11 3.45 -6.23 11.74
C GLY A 11 3.60 -5.00 12.63
N LEU A 12 2.82 -4.95 13.71
CA LEU A 12 3.04 -4.00 14.81
C LEU A 12 4.38 -4.27 15.54
N PRO A 13 4.97 -3.26 16.18
CA PRO A 13 4.50 -1.87 16.29
C PRO A 13 4.91 -0.96 15.12
N TRP A 14 5.95 -1.33 14.37
CA TRP A 14 6.61 -0.41 13.42
C TRP A 14 6.11 -0.47 11.99
N PHE A 15 5.45 -1.56 11.61
CA PHE A 15 4.96 -1.80 10.25
C PHE A 15 3.44 -1.97 10.20
N GLY A 16 2.70 -1.46 11.20
CA GLY A 16 1.23 -1.45 11.22
C GLY A 16 0.61 -0.52 10.17
N VAL A 17 1.16 -0.51 8.97
CA VAL A 17 0.79 0.33 7.83
C VAL A 17 0.63 -0.54 6.58
N PRO A 18 -0.07 -0.03 5.55
CA PRO A 18 -0.18 -0.72 4.27
C PRO A 18 1.17 -0.89 3.55
N PHE A 19 1.47 -2.11 3.07
CA PHE A 19 2.66 -2.43 2.25
C PHE A 19 2.25 -3.11 0.94
N GLY A 20 2.77 -2.68 -0.21
CA GLY A 20 2.32 -3.15 -1.52
C GLY A 20 2.46 -4.64 -1.78
N ARG A 21 3.71 -5.06 -2.05
CA ARG A 21 4.04 -6.44 -2.41
C ARG A 21 3.58 -7.44 -1.34
N ASP A 22 3.84 -7.13 -0.09
CA ASP A 22 3.59 -8.06 1.01
C ASP A 22 2.09 -8.27 1.19
N SER A 23 1.28 -7.23 1.00
CA SER A 23 -0.18 -7.35 0.99
C SER A 23 -0.70 -8.15 -0.19
N LEU A 24 -0.11 -8.01 -1.38
CA LEU A 24 -0.49 -8.82 -2.56
C LEU A 24 -0.24 -10.31 -2.33
N ILE A 25 0.90 -10.67 -1.74
CA ILE A 25 1.24 -12.07 -1.42
C ILE A 25 0.29 -12.62 -0.34
N ALA A 26 0.06 -11.87 0.74
CA ALA A 26 -0.86 -12.27 1.79
C ALA A 26 -2.29 -12.42 1.26
N ALA A 27 -2.77 -11.46 0.46
CA ALA A 27 -4.06 -11.50 -0.20
C ALA A 27 -4.23 -12.73 -1.10
N LEU A 28 -3.19 -13.08 -1.88
CA LEU A 28 -3.19 -14.28 -2.72
C LEU A 28 -3.40 -15.55 -1.90
N GLN A 29 -2.72 -15.67 -0.76
CA GLN A 29 -2.89 -16.82 0.16
C GLN A 29 -4.28 -16.85 0.81
N MET A 30 -4.93 -15.70 0.96
CA MET A 30 -6.26 -15.58 1.56
C MET A 30 -7.41 -15.85 0.59
N ILE A 31 -7.19 -15.89 -0.74
CA ILE A 31 -8.27 -16.00 -1.74
C ILE A 31 -9.24 -17.16 -1.45
N ALA A 32 -8.71 -18.32 -1.03
CA ALA A 32 -9.51 -19.52 -0.77
C ALA A 32 -10.49 -19.37 0.42
N PHE A 33 -10.24 -18.43 1.33
CA PHE A 33 -10.98 -18.29 2.58
C PHE A 33 -11.67 -16.92 2.73
N GLN A 34 -11.05 -15.86 2.21
CA GLN A 34 -11.50 -14.47 2.33
C GLN A 34 -11.23 -13.69 1.03
N PRO A 35 -11.94 -14.01 -0.07
CA PRO A 35 -11.70 -13.38 -1.38
C PRO A 35 -11.93 -11.86 -1.41
N GLU A 36 -12.78 -11.33 -0.53
CA GLU A 36 -13.02 -9.89 -0.42
C GLU A 36 -11.76 -9.11 0.01
N VAL A 37 -10.87 -9.72 0.79
CA VAL A 37 -9.58 -9.10 1.16
C VAL A 37 -8.68 -8.96 -0.07
N ALA A 38 -8.68 -9.97 -0.95
CA ALA A 38 -7.92 -9.90 -2.19
C ALA A 38 -8.47 -8.83 -3.15
N LYS A 39 -9.79 -8.75 -3.27
CA LYS A 39 -10.46 -7.69 -4.03
C LYS A 39 -10.11 -6.29 -3.50
N GLY A 40 -10.22 -6.07 -2.19
CA GLY A 40 -9.88 -4.78 -1.57
C GLY A 40 -8.39 -4.43 -1.72
N THR A 41 -7.52 -5.44 -1.64
CA THR A 41 -6.07 -5.28 -1.90
C THR A 41 -5.80 -4.84 -3.32
N LEU A 42 -6.39 -5.51 -4.32
CA LEU A 42 -6.19 -5.18 -5.74
C LEU A 42 -6.69 -3.76 -6.08
N PHE A 43 -7.88 -3.38 -5.62
CA PHE A 43 -8.39 -2.03 -5.87
C PHE A 43 -7.58 -0.95 -5.14
N THR A 44 -7.11 -1.23 -3.93
CA THR A 44 -6.20 -0.32 -3.22
C THR A 44 -4.92 -0.13 -4.01
N MET A 45 -4.26 -1.21 -4.44
CA MET A 45 -3.03 -1.14 -5.25
C MET A 45 -3.24 -0.37 -6.55
N ALA A 46 -4.34 -0.64 -7.27
CA ALA A 46 -4.67 0.04 -8.51
C ALA A 46 -4.87 1.56 -8.29
N SER A 47 -5.57 1.95 -7.22
CA SER A 47 -5.84 3.36 -6.90
C SER A 47 -4.57 4.14 -6.55
N GLN A 48 -3.55 3.45 -6.07
CA GLN A 48 -2.28 4.06 -5.63
C GLN A 48 -1.18 3.91 -6.66
N GLN A 49 -1.39 3.16 -7.76
CA GLN A 49 -0.36 2.84 -8.76
C GLN A 49 0.28 4.10 -9.33
N GLY A 50 1.61 4.09 -9.46
CA GLY A 50 2.39 5.26 -9.82
C GLY A 50 1.99 5.77 -11.20
N THR A 51 1.93 7.09 -11.35
CA THR A 51 1.48 7.75 -12.59
C THR A 51 2.52 8.70 -13.16
N LYS A 52 3.53 9.05 -12.37
CA LYS A 52 4.61 9.99 -12.74
C LYS A 52 5.97 9.44 -12.32
N VAL A 53 7.01 10.12 -12.77
CA VAL A 53 8.39 9.90 -12.32
C VAL A 53 8.68 10.89 -11.19
N ASP A 54 8.93 10.39 -9.98
CA ASP A 54 9.27 11.19 -8.81
C ASP A 54 10.47 10.55 -8.08
N PRO A 55 11.71 11.03 -8.30
CA PRO A 55 12.89 10.41 -7.70
C PRO A 55 12.93 10.49 -6.18
N TRP A 56 12.30 11.50 -5.56
CA TRP A 56 12.26 11.62 -4.10
C TRP A 56 11.44 10.49 -3.48
N ARG A 57 10.32 10.16 -4.12
CA ARG A 57 9.45 9.05 -3.70
C ARG A 57 9.82 7.73 -4.35
N ASP A 58 10.78 7.69 -5.26
CA ASP A 58 11.02 6.54 -6.14
C ASP A 58 9.75 6.11 -6.92
N GLU A 59 8.85 7.04 -7.26
CA GLU A 59 7.65 6.75 -8.05
C GLU A 59 8.02 6.59 -9.52
N GLN A 60 7.41 5.60 -10.19
CA GLN A 60 7.44 5.44 -11.64
C GLN A 60 6.06 5.05 -12.15
N PRO A 61 5.69 5.40 -13.41
CA PRO A 61 4.45 4.95 -14.01
C PRO A 61 4.31 3.42 -13.97
N GLY A 62 3.22 2.92 -13.39
CA GLY A 62 2.94 1.49 -13.24
C GLY A 62 3.56 0.84 -12.00
N LYS A 63 4.43 1.52 -11.26
CA LYS A 63 4.99 0.99 -10.01
C LYS A 63 3.87 0.76 -8.99
N ILE A 64 3.90 -0.38 -8.31
CA ILE A 64 3.00 -0.63 -7.18
C ILE A 64 3.57 0.06 -5.94
N MET A 65 2.69 0.73 -5.20
CA MET A 65 2.97 1.39 -3.92
C MET A 65 3.92 0.53 -3.05
N HIS A 66 4.87 1.17 -2.38
CA HIS A 66 5.76 0.45 -1.45
C HIS A 66 5.14 0.40 -0.06
N GLU A 67 4.97 1.54 0.60
CA GLU A 67 4.32 1.68 1.89
C GLU A 67 3.57 3.01 2.00
N ILE A 68 2.47 3.04 2.76
CA ILE A 68 1.76 4.29 3.10
C ILE A 68 1.91 4.58 4.57
N ARG A 69 2.63 5.64 4.93
CA ARG A 69 2.71 6.10 6.31
C ARG A 69 1.75 7.25 6.57
N TYR A 70 1.14 7.18 7.75
CA TYR A 70 0.37 8.26 8.34
C TYR A 70 1.13 8.76 9.57
N GLY A 71 1.53 10.02 9.57
CA GLY A 71 2.33 10.60 10.65
C GLY A 71 2.90 11.96 10.27
N GLU A 72 3.37 12.72 11.25
CA GLU A 72 3.84 14.11 11.05
C GLU A 72 4.91 14.22 9.96
N LEU A 73 5.92 13.35 9.99
CA LEU A 73 7.02 13.36 9.03
C LEU A 73 6.54 13.07 7.60
N ALA A 74 5.57 12.17 7.44
CA ALA A 74 4.96 11.85 6.14
C ALA A 74 4.10 13.02 5.65
N ASN A 75 3.26 13.59 6.54
CA ASN A 75 2.37 14.70 6.22
C ASN A 75 3.11 16.01 5.91
N THR A 76 4.33 16.16 6.42
CA THR A 76 5.20 17.33 6.16
C THR A 76 6.24 17.07 5.05
N ASN A 77 6.14 15.95 4.33
CA ASN A 77 7.07 15.53 3.25
C ASN A 77 8.55 15.43 3.68
N GLN A 78 8.83 15.19 4.96
CA GLN A 78 10.19 14.94 5.44
C GLN A 78 10.67 13.51 5.16
N ILE A 79 9.73 12.59 4.95
CA ILE A 79 9.97 11.22 4.49
C ILE A 79 9.13 10.95 3.24
N PRO A 80 9.56 10.06 2.32
CA PRO A 80 8.90 9.88 1.03
C PRO A 80 7.58 9.11 1.08
N PHE A 81 7.29 8.44 2.21
CA PHE A 81 6.31 7.34 2.34
C PHE A 81 4.82 7.74 2.27
N THR A 82 4.42 8.27 1.10
CA THR A 82 3.06 8.67 0.71
C THR A 82 2.83 8.53 -0.82
N PRO A 83 2.73 7.35 -1.46
CA PRO A 83 2.81 5.93 -1.02
C PRO A 83 4.04 5.16 -1.57
N TYR A 84 5.11 5.87 -1.97
CA TYR A 84 6.30 5.31 -2.63
C TYR A 84 7.58 5.54 -1.84
#